data_AF-A0A6N6QEX4-F1
#
_entry.id   AF-A0A6N6QEX4-F1
#
_cell.length_a   1.000
_cell.length_b   1.000
_cell.length_c   1.000
_cell.angle_alpha   90.00
_cell.angle_beta   90.00
_cell.angle_gamma   90.00
#
_symmetry.space_group_name_H-M   'P 1'
#
loop_
_entity.id
_entity.type
_entity.pdbx_description
1 polymer ?
#
loop_
_entity_poly.entity_id
_entity_poly.type
_entity_poly.pdbx_seq_one_letter_code
_entity_poly.pdbx_strand_id
1 'polypeptide(L)'
;MLNGLSAESNLVEQFQAAQAESRLVDMLVDLRRAAGLTQEAIAEKMGVTQSAVSKWESGKDEDLSVKIVGEYAKAADQRVALFFGKRVNHVEAVKCHAMEIKRHLSALASLAHKDNEIEASIQEFFGEAFFNILTILAKCQEQMPNGSEFEVRLQVVGTKPIRKLPKGPSARMVEA
;
A
#
# COMPACT_ATOMS: atom_id res chain seq x y z
N MET A 1 -26.54 3.32 39.59
CA MET A 1 -26.59 2.78 38.22
C MET A 1 -25.29 3.18 37.51
N LEU A 2 -24.21 2.40 37.64
CA LEU A 2 -22.88 2.74 37.07
C LEU A 2 -22.08 1.48 36.66
N ASN A 3 -22.72 0.46 36.08
CA ASN A 3 -22.05 -0.77 35.63
C ASN A 3 -22.10 -1.00 34.10
N GLY A 4 -22.70 -0.08 33.33
CA GLY A 4 -22.89 -0.26 31.87
C GLY A 4 -21.74 0.27 31.01
N LEU A 5 -21.17 1.44 31.37
CA LEU A 5 -20.19 2.15 30.54
C LEU A 5 -18.80 1.48 30.52
N SER A 6 -18.42 0.76 31.60
CA SER A 6 -17.13 0.07 31.68
C SER A 6 -17.09 -1.23 30.88
N ALA A 7 -18.25 -1.88 30.67
CA ALA A 7 -18.34 -3.11 29.90
C ALA A 7 -18.24 -2.83 28.39
N GLU A 8 -18.86 -1.75 27.90
CA GLU A 8 -18.79 -1.34 26.50
C GLU A 8 -17.38 -0.86 26.10
N SER A 9 -16.69 -0.08 26.94
CA SER A 9 -15.31 0.34 26.68
C SER A 9 -14.35 -0.85 26.61
N ASN A 10 -14.53 -1.83 27.51
CA ASN A 10 -13.71 -3.04 27.53
C ASN A 10 -13.98 -3.93 26.31
N LEU A 11 -15.23 -4.03 25.86
CA LEU A 11 -15.58 -4.74 24.63
C LEU A 11 -15.01 -4.05 23.38
N VAL A 12 -15.04 -2.73 23.31
CA VAL A 12 -14.42 -1.98 22.19
C VAL A 12 -12.91 -2.13 22.19
N GLU A 13 -12.25 -2.05 23.35
CA GLU A 13 -10.80 -2.27 23.48
C GLU A 13 -10.40 -3.70 23.15
N GLN A 14 -11.15 -4.71 23.63
CA GLN A 14 -10.93 -6.12 23.27
C GLN A 14 -11.21 -6.39 21.80
N PHE A 15 -12.24 -5.76 21.22
CA PHE A 15 -12.56 -5.88 19.81
C PHE A 15 -11.54 -5.17 18.91
N GLN A 16 -11.01 -4.02 19.34
CA GLN A 16 -9.91 -3.32 18.66
C GLN A 16 -8.59 -4.06 18.81
N ALA A 17 -8.32 -4.68 19.97
CA ALA A 17 -7.16 -5.54 20.19
C ALA A 17 -7.25 -6.84 19.37
N ALA A 18 -8.44 -7.42 19.26
CA ALA A 18 -8.69 -8.59 18.41
C ALA A 18 -8.61 -8.24 16.91
N GLN A 19 -9.10 -7.06 16.48
CA GLN A 19 -8.87 -6.55 15.12
C GLN A 19 -7.40 -6.19 14.87
N ALA A 20 -6.66 -5.83 15.91
CA ALA A 20 -5.23 -5.55 15.80
C ALA A 20 -4.40 -6.83 15.56
N GLU A 21 -4.95 -8.00 15.90
CA GLU A 21 -4.44 -9.32 15.47
C GLU A 21 -5.25 -9.82 14.26
N SER A 22 -5.19 -9.09 13.15
CA SER A 22 -5.66 -9.65 11.87
C SER A 22 -4.86 -10.93 11.61
N ARG A 23 -5.57 -12.06 11.60
CA ARG A 23 -4.96 -13.35 11.29
C ARG A 23 -4.50 -13.35 9.85
N LEU A 24 -3.35 -13.96 9.59
CA LEU A 24 -2.81 -14.13 8.25
C LEU A 24 -3.80 -14.91 7.35
N VAL A 25 -4.50 -15.88 7.93
CA VAL A 25 -5.57 -16.63 7.24
C VAL A 25 -6.68 -15.72 6.73
N ASP A 26 -7.19 -14.81 7.56
CA ASP A 26 -8.29 -13.91 7.18
C ASP A 26 -7.86 -12.98 6.03
N MET A 27 -6.61 -12.51 6.07
CA MET A 27 -6.03 -11.72 4.97
C MET A 27 -6.01 -12.50 3.65
N LEU A 28 -5.69 -13.80 3.64
CA LEU A 28 -5.73 -14.61 2.41
C LEU A 28 -7.16 -14.75 1.88
N VAL A 29 -8.12 -14.99 2.78
CA VAL A 29 -9.55 -15.08 2.41
C VAL A 29 -10.03 -13.78 1.79
N ASP A 30 -9.71 -12.65 2.39
CA ASP A 30 -10.10 -11.32 1.89
C ASP A 30 -9.44 -11.01 0.56
N LEU A 31 -8.16 -11.38 0.40
CA LEU A 31 -7.41 -11.20 -0.83
C LEU A 31 -8.02 -12.01 -1.99
N ARG A 32 -8.43 -13.25 -1.74
CA ARG A 32 -9.18 -14.06 -2.73
C ARG A 32 -10.53 -13.45 -3.07
N ARG A 33 -11.29 -13.01 -2.05
CA ARG A 33 -12.61 -12.39 -2.24
C ARG A 33 -12.52 -11.08 -3.02
N ALA A 34 -11.52 -10.26 -2.74
CA ALA A 34 -11.24 -9.03 -3.48
C ALA A 34 -10.91 -9.30 -4.95
N ALA A 35 -10.27 -10.44 -5.25
CA ALA A 35 -10.04 -10.91 -6.61
C ALA A 35 -11.28 -11.58 -7.26
N GLY A 36 -12.41 -11.70 -6.55
CA GLY A 36 -13.63 -12.32 -7.05
C GLY A 36 -13.55 -13.83 -7.26
N LEU A 37 -12.61 -14.51 -6.60
CA LEU A 37 -12.32 -15.93 -6.82
C LEU A 37 -13.01 -16.83 -5.79
N THR A 38 -13.47 -18.01 -6.20
CA THR A 38 -13.86 -19.09 -5.28
C THR A 38 -12.62 -19.86 -4.80
N GLN A 39 -12.78 -20.73 -3.80
CA GLN A 39 -11.69 -21.60 -3.34
C GLN A 39 -11.22 -22.54 -4.45
N GLU A 40 -12.14 -23.06 -5.25
CA GLU A 40 -11.84 -23.89 -6.43
C GLU A 40 -11.02 -23.11 -7.46
N ALA A 41 -11.46 -21.88 -7.79
CA ALA A 41 -10.82 -21.07 -8.83
C ALA A 41 -9.38 -20.66 -8.44
N ILE A 42 -9.14 -20.28 -7.18
CA ILE A 42 -7.77 -19.96 -6.75
C ILE A 42 -6.91 -21.23 -6.64
N ALA A 43 -7.48 -22.36 -6.24
CA ALA A 43 -6.77 -23.64 -6.19
C ALA A 43 -6.28 -24.06 -7.59
N GLU A 44 -7.13 -23.92 -8.60
CA GLU A 44 -6.78 -24.17 -10.00
C GLU A 44 -5.61 -23.27 -10.45
N LYS A 45 -5.69 -21.97 -10.17
CA LYS A 45 -4.60 -21.03 -10.49
C LYS A 45 -3.28 -21.35 -9.78
N MET A 46 -3.36 -21.89 -8.57
CA MET A 46 -2.18 -22.30 -7.78
C MET A 46 -1.68 -23.72 -8.15
N GLY A 47 -2.42 -24.49 -8.93
CA GLY A 47 -2.09 -25.89 -9.24
C GLY A 47 -2.21 -26.82 -8.04
N VAL A 48 -3.15 -26.55 -7.12
CA VAL A 48 -3.40 -27.35 -5.90
C VAL A 48 -4.86 -27.80 -5.82
N THR A 49 -5.19 -28.62 -4.83
CA THR A 49 -6.59 -29.05 -4.62
C THR A 49 -7.39 -27.99 -3.89
N GLN A 50 -8.69 -27.91 -4.16
CA GLN A 50 -9.60 -27.05 -3.41
C GLN A 50 -9.58 -27.37 -1.90
N SER A 51 -9.44 -28.65 -1.52
CA SER A 51 -9.33 -29.04 -0.12
C SER A 51 -8.07 -28.51 0.56
N ALA A 52 -6.96 -28.31 -0.18
CA ALA A 52 -5.77 -27.67 0.36
C ALA A 52 -6.05 -26.19 0.68
N VAL A 53 -6.70 -25.48 -0.24
CA VAL A 53 -7.14 -24.08 -0.04
C VAL A 53 -8.13 -23.98 1.13
N SER A 54 -9.13 -24.85 1.20
CA SER A 54 -10.08 -24.89 2.32
C SER A 54 -9.35 -25.11 3.65
N LYS A 55 -8.39 -26.04 3.71
CA LYS A 55 -7.59 -26.28 4.93
C LYS A 55 -6.79 -25.04 5.34
N TRP A 56 -6.21 -24.32 4.38
CA TRP A 56 -5.48 -23.08 4.67
C TRP A 56 -6.41 -21.97 5.16
N GLU A 57 -7.56 -21.80 4.52
CA GLU A 57 -8.54 -20.75 4.85
C GLU A 57 -9.32 -21.00 6.14
N SER A 58 -9.43 -22.25 6.58
CA SER A 58 -10.05 -22.59 7.87
C SER A 58 -9.03 -22.94 8.97
N GLY A 59 -7.73 -22.94 8.63
CA GLY A 59 -6.64 -23.38 9.49
C GLY A 59 -6.14 -22.31 10.45
N LYS A 60 -4.95 -22.52 11.03
CA LYS A 60 -4.26 -21.52 11.86
C LYS A 60 -3.13 -20.86 11.06
N ASP A 61 -2.70 -19.68 11.49
CA ASP A 61 -1.60 -18.97 10.84
C ASP A 61 -0.28 -19.77 10.89
N GLU A 62 -0.08 -20.57 11.95
CA GLU A 62 1.05 -21.48 12.11
C GLU A 62 1.14 -22.55 11.01
N ASP A 63 0.01 -22.87 10.36
CA ASP A 63 -0.04 -23.83 9.25
C ASP A 63 0.34 -23.18 7.90
N LEU A 64 0.45 -21.85 7.84
CA LEU A 64 0.79 -21.11 6.64
C LEU A 64 2.30 -20.89 6.55
N SER A 65 2.87 -21.27 5.42
CA SER A 65 4.25 -20.89 5.07
C SER A 65 4.26 -19.61 4.25
N VAL A 66 5.37 -18.87 4.30
CA VAL A 66 5.60 -17.70 3.42
C VAL A 66 5.47 -18.08 1.94
N LYS A 67 5.82 -19.32 1.57
CA LYS A 67 5.60 -19.86 0.22
C LYS A 67 4.12 -19.89 -0.13
N ILE A 68 3.26 -20.39 0.76
CA ILE A 68 1.80 -20.43 0.53
C ILE A 68 1.29 -19.00 0.34
N VAL A 69 1.64 -18.07 1.23
CA VAL A 69 1.21 -16.67 1.11
C VAL A 69 1.64 -16.07 -0.22
N GLY A 70 2.88 -16.33 -0.67
CA GLY A 70 3.40 -15.84 -1.95
C GLY A 70 2.66 -16.40 -3.17
N GLU A 71 2.46 -17.72 -3.22
CA GLU A 71 1.71 -18.36 -4.32
C GLU A 71 0.25 -17.90 -4.34
N TYR A 72 -0.35 -17.71 -3.17
CA TYR A 72 -1.72 -17.25 -3.03
C TYR A 72 -1.88 -15.81 -3.52
N ALA A 73 -0.97 -14.91 -3.12
CA ALA A 73 -0.92 -13.52 -3.58
C ALA A 73 -0.77 -13.44 -5.10
N LYS A 74 0.11 -14.27 -5.68
CA LYS A 74 0.30 -14.38 -7.12
C LYS A 74 -0.96 -14.87 -7.84
N ALA A 75 -1.62 -15.90 -7.34
CA ALA A 75 -2.84 -16.45 -7.95
C ALA A 75 -4.02 -15.46 -7.93
N ALA A 76 -4.09 -14.61 -6.90
CA ALA A 76 -5.07 -13.55 -6.79
C ALA A 76 -4.68 -12.25 -7.51
N ASP A 77 -3.49 -12.17 -8.11
CA ASP A 77 -2.94 -10.96 -8.74
C ASP A 77 -2.89 -9.75 -7.78
N GLN A 78 -2.45 -10.01 -6.55
CA GLN A 78 -2.35 -9.00 -5.50
C GLN A 78 -0.93 -8.96 -4.91
N ARG A 79 -0.52 -7.76 -4.49
CA ARG A 79 0.75 -7.57 -3.79
C ARG A 79 0.52 -7.65 -2.28
N VAL A 80 1.23 -8.58 -1.62
CA VAL A 80 1.25 -8.70 -0.15
C VAL A 80 2.62 -8.28 0.39
N ALA A 81 2.64 -7.57 1.51
CA ALA A 81 3.85 -7.25 2.25
C ALA A 81 3.72 -7.77 3.70
N LEU A 82 4.68 -8.59 4.12
CA LEU A 82 4.76 -9.10 5.49
C LEU A 82 5.86 -8.35 6.25
N PHE A 83 5.51 -7.83 7.42
CA PHE A 83 6.44 -7.15 8.31
C PHE A 83 6.59 -7.97 9.59
N PHE A 84 7.83 -8.27 9.97
CA PHE A 84 8.15 -9.02 11.19
C PHE A 84 8.84 -8.08 12.18
N GLY A 85 8.42 -8.13 13.45
CA GLY A 85 9.00 -7.33 14.53
C GLY A 85 8.00 -6.38 15.17
N LYS A 86 8.51 -5.39 15.91
CA LYS A 86 7.68 -4.40 16.61
C LYS A 86 6.98 -3.48 15.60
N ARG A 87 5.77 -3.05 15.95
CA ARG A 87 5.09 -1.97 15.22
C ARG A 87 5.98 -0.72 15.25
N VAL A 88 6.24 -0.16 14.08
CA VAL A 88 6.93 1.12 13.96
C VAL A 88 5.99 2.25 14.33
N ASN A 89 6.50 3.26 15.03
CA ASN A 89 5.73 4.48 15.25
C ASN A 89 5.66 5.33 13.96
N HIS A 90 4.82 6.36 13.94
CA HIS A 90 4.65 7.18 12.72
C HIS A 90 5.94 7.87 12.26
N VAL A 91 6.84 8.24 13.17
CA VAL A 91 8.13 8.86 12.80
C VAL A 91 9.03 7.85 12.09
N GLU A 92 9.12 6.62 12.62
CA GLU A 92 9.87 5.52 12.01
C GLU A 92 9.27 5.14 10.65
N ALA A 93 7.94 5.03 10.56
CA ALA A 93 7.24 4.76 9.31
C ALA A 93 7.55 5.80 8.23
N VAL A 94 7.50 7.10 8.56
CA VAL A 94 7.86 8.19 7.63
C VAL A 94 9.30 8.05 7.14
N LYS A 95 10.25 7.69 8.02
CA LYS A 95 11.64 7.44 7.62
C LYS A 95 11.77 6.25 6.66
N CYS A 96 11.11 5.13 6.96
CA CYS A 96 11.08 3.97 6.08
C CYS A 96 10.49 4.33 4.71
N HIS A 97 9.38 5.07 4.66
CA HIS A 97 8.77 5.51 3.42
C HIS A 97 9.67 6.47 2.63
N ALA A 98 10.37 7.39 3.30
CA ALA A 98 11.33 8.26 2.63
C ALA A 98 12.47 7.47 1.96
N MET A 99 12.95 6.40 2.60
CA MET A 99 13.95 5.50 2.01
C MET A 99 13.40 4.77 0.77
N GLU A 100 12.16 4.30 0.81
CA GLU A 100 11.51 3.67 -0.33
C GLU A 100 11.25 4.65 -1.49
N ILE A 101 10.79 5.86 -1.18
CA ILE A 101 10.65 6.95 -2.16
C ILE A 101 12.00 7.20 -2.82
N LYS A 102 13.07 7.35 -2.04
CA LYS A 102 14.43 7.50 -2.55
C LYS A 102 14.82 6.34 -3.47
N ARG A 103 14.59 5.08 -3.06
CA ARG A 103 14.91 3.90 -3.87
C ARG A 103 14.22 3.95 -5.25
N HIS A 104 12.94 4.30 -5.27
CA HIS A 104 12.16 4.40 -6.51
C HIS A 104 12.59 5.57 -7.39
N LEU A 105 12.81 6.77 -6.81
CA LEU A 105 13.29 7.92 -7.56
C LEU A 105 14.69 7.67 -8.15
N SER A 106 15.59 7.03 -7.40
CA SER A 106 16.90 6.63 -7.91
C SER A 106 16.80 5.63 -9.07
N ALA A 107 15.85 4.69 -9.01
CA ALA A 107 15.62 3.74 -10.10
C ALA A 107 15.12 4.46 -11.37
N LEU A 108 14.21 5.43 -11.24
CA LEU A 108 13.73 6.25 -12.35
C LEU A 108 14.86 7.10 -12.95
N ALA A 109 15.68 7.75 -12.12
CA ALA A 109 16.84 8.48 -12.60
C ALA A 109 17.81 7.58 -13.39
N SER A 110 18.04 6.35 -12.90
CA SER A 110 18.86 5.38 -13.62
C SER A 110 18.27 4.95 -14.97
N LEU A 111 16.94 4.86 -15.09
CA LEU A 111 16.26 4.57 -16.35
C LEU A 111 16.36 5.74 -17.33
N ALA A 112 16.17 6.98 -16.87
CA ALA A 112 16.33 8.18 -17.69
C ALA A 112 17.73 8.28 -18.32
N HIS A 113 18.77 7.86 -17.59
CA HIS A 113 20.14 7.82 -18.15
C HIS A 113 20.37 6.75 -19.21
N LYS A 114 19.50 5.74 -19.31
CA LYS A 114 19.64 4.62 -20.26
C LYS A 114 18.78 4.78 -21.50
N ASP A 115 17.72 5.58 -21.42
CA ASP A 115 16.70 5.71 -22.45
C ASP A 115 16.26 7.18 -22.57
N ASN A 116 16.73 7.81 -23.66
CA ASN A 116 16.47 9.22 -23.94
C ASN A 116 15.00 9.49 -24.31
N GLU A 117 14.22 8.47 -24.72
CA GLU A 117 12.81 8.66 -25.06
C GLU A 117 11.96 8.93 -23.81
N ILE A 118 12.35 8.37 -22.66
CA ILE A 118 11.63 8.52 -21.39
C ILE A 118 12.22 9.59 -20.46
N GLU A 119 13.42 10.10 -20.75
CA GLU A 119 14.10 11.10 -19.92
C GLU A 119 13.22 12.33 -19.64
N ALA A 120 12.63 12.91 -20.69
CA ALA A 120 11.80 14.10 -20.57
C ALA A 120 10.58 13.87 -19.67
N SER A 121 9.90 12.72 -19.82
CA SER A 121 8.75 12.36 -18.98
C SER A 121 9.15 12.11 -17.52
N ILE A 122 10.33 11.55 -17.28
CA ILE A 122 10.84 11.35 -15.92
C ILE A 122 11.21 12.69 -15.27
N GLN A 123 11.81 13.63 -16.01
CA GLN A 123 12.09 14.99 -15.53
C GLN A 123 10.80 15.73 -15.15
N GLU A 124 9.76 15.65 -16.00
CA GLU A 124 8.45 16.23 -15.68
C GLU A 124 7.87 15.62 -14.39
N PHE A 125 7.89 14.28 -14.27
CA PHE A 125 7.45 13.59 -13.07
C PHE A 125 8.22 14.02 -11.82
N PHE A 126 9.54 14.25 -11.90
CA PHE A 126 10.35 14.68 -10.74
C PHE A 126 9.92 16.04 -10.22
N GLY A 127 9.63 17.00 -11.11
CA GLY A 127 9.10 18.31 -10.74
C GLY A 127 7.75 18.21 -10.04
N GLU A 128 6.83 17.41 -10.60
CA GLU A 128 5.52 17.16 -9.99
C GLU A 128 5.62 16.46 -8.63
N ALA A 129 6.43 15.41 -8.53
CA ALA A 129 6.62 14.66 -7.30
C ALA A 129 7.19 15.54 -6.18
N PHE A 130 8.19 16.39 -6.50
CA PHE A 130 8.75 17.34 -5.55
C PHE A 130 7.68 18.29 -4.99
N PHE A 131 6.91 18.93 -5.88
CA PHE A 131 5.85 19.86 -5.48
C PHE A 131 4.77 19.17 -4.63
N ASN A 132 4.33 17.99 -5.04
CA ASN A 132 3.29 17.23 -4.34
C ASN A 132 3.74 16.81 -2.93
N ILE A 133 4.96 16.31 -2.79
CA ILE A 133 5.51 15.90 -1.49
C ILE A 133 5.62 17.10 -0.55
N LEU A 134 6.17 18.23 -1.01
CA LEU A 134 6.26 19.44 -0.19
C LEU A 134 4.88 19.98 0.21
N THR A 135 3.91 19.95 -0.71
CA THR A 135 2.54 20.38 -0.43
C THR A 135 1.88 19.52 0.65
N ILE A 136 2.10 18.20 0.63
CA ILE A 136 1.61 17.30 1.68
C ILE A 136 2.22 17.69 3.03
N LEU A 137 3.55 17.91 3.09
CA LEU A 137 4.23 18.28 4.32
C LEU A 137 3.74 19.62 4.89
N ALA A 138 3.58 20.64 4.03
CA ALA A 138 3.07 21.95 4.44
C ALA A 138 1.65 21.86 5.02
N LYS A 139 0.74 21.15 4.34
CA LYS A 139 -0.64 20.94 4.82
C LYS A 139 -0.74 20.16 6.13
N CYS A 140 0.16 19.20 6.35
CA CYS A 140 0.23 18.49 7.63
C CYS A 140 0.73 19.42 8.75
N GLN A 141 1.66 20.33 8.45
CA GLN A 141 2.17 21.30 9.43
C GLN A 141 1.10 22.32 9.85
N GLU A 142 0.25 22.78 8.92
CA GLU A 142 -0.87 23.69 9.21
C GLU A 142 -1.87 23.13 10.23
N GLN A 143 -1.93 21.80 10.39
CA GLN A 143 -2.82 21.12 11.34
C GLN A 143 -2.23 21.05 12.76
N MET A 144 -1.00 21.51 12.97
CA MET A 144 -0.35 21.44 14.28
C MET A 144 -0.91 22.50 15.25
N PRO A 145 -1.23 22.12 16.49
CA PRO A 145 -1.97 22.97 17.43
C PRO A 145 -1.21 24.22 17.89
N ASN A 146 0.13 24.19 17.86
CA ASN A 146 1.00 25.34 18.15
C ASN A 146 1.97 25.47 16.99
N GLY A 147 1.69 26.40 16.06
CA GLY A 147 2.57 26.68 14.94
C GLY A 147 3.94 27.12 15.44
N SER A 148 4.94 26.26 15.36
CA SER A 148 6.32 26.72 15.41
C SER A 148 6.56 27.63 14.21
N GLU A 149 7.42 28.63 14.40
CA GLU A 149 7.83 29.69 13.46
C GLU A 149 8.52 29.20 12.16
N PHE A 150 8.28 27.95 11.75
CA PHE A 150 8.87 27.40 10.55
C PHE A 150 7.97 27.69 9.34
N GLU A 151 8.14 28.87 8.75
CA GLU A 151 7.44 29.26 7.53
C GLU A 151 8.11 28.62 6.31
N VAL A 152 7.47 27.60 5.71
CA VAL A 152 7.92 27.03 4.44
C VAL A 152 7.44 27.91 3.29
N ARG A 153 8.24 28.88 2.87
CA ARG A 153 7.98 29.67 1.65
C ARG A 153 8.43 28.92 0.41
N LEU A 154 7.49 28.31 -0.29
CA LEU A 154 7.72 27.73 -1.61
C LEU A 154 7.47 28.79 -2.69
N GLN A 155 8.54 29.37 -3.24
CA GLN A 155 8.44 30.27 -4.40
C GLN A 155 8.73 29.49 -5.68
N VAL A 156 7.71 29.26 -6.50
CA VAL A 156 7.88 28.66 -7.83
C VAL A 156 8.34 29.73 -8.81
N VAL A 157 9.64 29.75 -9.13
CA VAL A 157 10.21 30.67 -10.12
C VAL A 157 10.21 29.98 -11.49
N GLY A 158 9.12 30.18 -12.24
CA GLY A 158 8.97 29.76 -13.63
C GLY A 158 8.49 28.32 -13.81
N THR A 159 7.22 28.16 -14.17
CA THR A 159 6.70 26.93 -14.80
C THR A 159 5.89 27.33 -16.03
N LYS A 160 6.20 26.73 -17.19
CA LYS A 160 5.22 26.69 -18.29
C LYS A 160 4.01 25.91 -17.78
N PRO A 161 2.78 26.27 -18.20
CA PRO A 161 1.57 25.71 -17.64
C PRO A 161 1.52 24.19 -17.78
N ILE A 162 1.08 23.52 -16.72
CA ILE A 162 0.86 22.07 -16.60
C ILE A 162 -0.06 21.62 -17.74
N ARG A 163 0.48 20.90 -18.74
CA ARG A 163 -0.37 20.14 -19.66
C ARG A 163 -0.88 18.93 -18.90
N LYS A 164 -2.20 18.79 -18.76
CA LYS A 164 -2.82 17.55 -18.30
C LYS A 164 -2.26 16.40 -19.14
N LEU A 165 -1.75 15.35 -18.50
CA LEU A 165 -1.32 14.15 -19.21
C LEU A 165 -2.44 13.67 -20.15
N PRO A 166 -2.12 13.28 -21.40
CA PRO A 166 -3.07 12.51 -22.19
C PRO A 166 -3.38 11.22 -21.42
N LYS A 167 -4.67 10.87 -21.33
CA LYS A 167 -5.07 9.56 -20.83
C LYS A 167 -4.31 8.51 -21.66
N GLY A 168 -3.57 7.64 -20.98
CA GLY A 168 -2.88 6.52 -21.62
C GLY A 168 -3.84 5.72 -22.52
N PRO A 169 -3.32 4.99 -23.52
CA PRO A 169 -4.17 4.31 -24.50
C PRO A 169 -5.19 3.43 -23.78
N SER A 170 -6.47 3.71 -24.04
CA SER A 170 -7.56 2.81 -23.66
C SER A 170 -7.27 1.47 -24.31
N ALA A 171 -7.06 0.43 -23.48
CA ALA A 171 -6.89 -0.93 -23.95
C ALA A 171 -8.10 -1.29 -24.83
N ARG A 172 -7.89 -1.37 -26.14
CA ARG A 172 -8.86 -1.98 -27.05
C ARG A 172 -8.83 -3.48 -26.76
N MET A 173 -9.93 -3.99 -26.23
CA MET A 173 -10.28 -5.40 -26.35
C MET A 173 -10.24 -5.78 -27.83
N VAL A 174 -9.34 -6.70 -28.17
CA VAL A 174 -9.38 -7.41 -29.45
C VAL A 174 -10.27 -8.62 -29.19
N GLU A 175 -11.49 -8.56 -29.69
CA GLU A 175 -12.32 -9.75 -29.88
C GLU A 175 -11.81 -10.48 -31.13
N ALA A 176 -11.47 -11.75 -30.94
CA ALA A 176 -11.31 -12.76 -32.00
C ALA A 176 -11.93 -14.06 -31.49
#